data_AF-A0A920F9N3-F1
#
_entry.id   AF-A0A920F9N3-F1
#
_cell.length_a   1.000
_cell.length_b   1.000
_cell.length_c   1.000
_cell.angle_alpha   90.00
_cell.angle_beta   90.00
_cell.angle_gamma   90.00
#
_symmetry.space_group_name_H-M   'P 1'
#
loop_
_entity.id
_entity.type
_entity.pdbx_description
1 polymer ?
#
loop_
_entity_poly.entity_id
_entity_poly.type
_entity_poly.pdbx_seq_one_letter_code
_entity_poly.pdbx_strand_id
1 'polypeptide(L)'
;MNTIDFVHYNCRESKQVEGDIYALANCNDVGSDRLRAMMVQYKIEDLNELAETIIESTRNAMRAAISKLPITTTTNTMKIDGYDEEIVLKAKLSVVNDTIVIDYEGSSPISDFGINVPKCYTDAYTSFGVKCVVAPEVPNNAGSLAHIIVKAPEGCILNAPHPCAVVARSSIGHMLPDVVFGCLHQLLPGRVPAEGTSCLWNLRLGAGHGITTRDPNTKLENTTFTAMSFHSGGAGARPNKDGLSATPFPSGVRNVPVEVLEAITPIVIWRKELRQNSGGAGQFRGTWSKNGRWK
;
A
#
# COMPACT_ATOMS: atom_id res chain seq x y z
N MET A 1 -6.81 15.81 -31.07
CA MET A 1 -7.05 15.38 -29.69
C MET A 1 -5.68 15.26 -29.04
N ASN A 2 -5.34 16.19 -28.14
CA ASN A 2 -4.11 16.13 -27.37
C ASN A 2 -4.31 15.18 -26.15
N THR A 3 -3.25 14.94 -25.37
CA THR A 3 -3.30 14.02 -24.22
C THR A 3 -4.31 14.45 -23.16
N ILE A 4 -4.46 15.76 -22.92
CA ILE A 4 -5.42 16.30 -21.94
C ILE A 4 -6.85 16.11 -22.43
N ASP A 5 -7.13 16.35 -23.71
CA ASP A 5 -8.44 16.09 -24.31
C ASP A 5 -8.85 14.62 -24.12
N PHE A 6 -7.91 13.69 -24.33
CA PHE A 6 -8.17 12.26 -24.12
C PHE A 6 -8.55 11.94 -22.67
N VAL A 7 -7.85 12.52 -21.69
CA VAL A 7 -8.20 12.38 -20.27
C VAL A 7 -9.59 12.96 -19.99
N HIS A 8 -9.89 14.12 -20.55
CA HIS A 8 -11.18 14.79 -20.36
C HIS A 8 -12.36 13.96 -20.85
N TYR A 9 -12.21 13.25 -21.97
CA TYR A 9 -13.27 12.39 -22.51
C TYR A 9 -13.43 11.04 -21.79
N ASN A 10 -12.40 10.58 -21.07
CA ASN A 10 -12.39 9.22 -20.49
C ASN A 10 -12.43 9.20 -18.95
N CYS A 11 -12.40 10.36 -18.28
CA CYS A 11 -12.41 10.45 -16.82
C CYS A 11 -13.62 11.22 -16.30
N ARG A 12 -14.29 10.68 -15.27
CA ARG A 12 -15.45 11.32 -14.63
C ARG A 12 -15.07 12.62 -13.90
N GLU A 13 -13.92 12.65 -13.24
CA GLU A 13 -13.36 13.84 -12.58
C GLU A 13 -12.16 14.40 -13.35
N SER A 14 -12.36 14.70 -14.64
CA SER A 14 -11.29 15.09 -15.55
C SER A 14 -10.41 16.25 -15.05
N LYS A 15 -11.02 17.27 -14.45
CA LYS A 15 -10.28 18.41 -13.87
C LYS A 15 -9.36 18.02 -12.72
N GLN A 16 -9.76 17.05 -11.88
CA GLN A 16 -8.91 16.56 -10.80
C GLN A 16 -7.72 15.79 -11.36
N VAL A 17 -7.98 14.89 -12.32
CA VAL A 17 -6.93 14.10 -12.98
C VAL A 17 -5.94 15.01 -13.73
N GLU A 18 -6.43 16.04 -14.41
CA GLU A 18 -5.57 17.05 -15.03
C GLU A 18 -4.70 17.77 -13.99
N GLY A 19 -5.29 18.14 -12.84
CA GLY A 19 -4.56 18.71 -11.71
C GLY A 19 -3.43 17.79 -11.22
N ASP A 20 -3.71 16.49 -11.07
CA ASP A 20 -2.71 15.48 -10.69
C ASP A 20 -1.58 15.36 -11.72
N ILE A 21 -1.91 15.40 -13.02
CA ILE A 21 -0.92 15.36 -14.11
C ILE A 21 0.01 16.57 -14.02
N TYR A 22 -0.54 17.79 -13.89
CA TYR A 22 0.28 18.99 -13.74
C TYR A 22 1.09 18.99 -12.45
N ALA A 23 0.53 18.49 -11.34
CA ALA A 23 1.25 18.38 -10.08
C ALA A 23 2.46 17.44 -10.21
N LEU A 24 2.31 16.30 -10.88
CA LEU A 24 3.41 15.36 -11.14
C LEU A 24 4.45 15.95 -12.09
N ALA A 25 4.03 16.64 -13.15
CA ALA A 25 4.94 17.33 -14.06
C ALA A 25 5.76 18.40 -13.33
N ASN A 26 5.10 19.29 -12.57
CA ASN A 26 5.76 20.34 -11.81
C ASN A 26 6.71 19.77 -10.73
N CYS A 27 6.35 18.67 -10.07
CA CYS A 27 7.25 18.01 -9.12
C CYS A 27 8.55 17.54 -9.80
N ASN A 28 8.45 16.98 -11.00
CA ASN A 28 9.62 16.54 -11.77
C ASN A 28 10.47 17.73 -12.23
N ASP A 29 9.84 18.83 -12.64
CA ASP A 29 10.56 20.06 -13.04
C ASP A 29 11.37 20.63 -11.87
N VAL A 30 10.74 20.77 -10.70
CA VAL A 30 11.43 21.22 -9.48
C VAL A 30 12.55 20.25 -9.08
N GLY A 31 12.33 18.94 -9.23
CA GLY A 31 13.36 17.93 -9.00
C GLY A 31 14.55 18.08 -9.95
N SER A 32 14.28 18.29 -11.24
CA SER A 32 15.27 18.53 -12.29
C SER A 32 16.09 19.79 -12.03
N ASP A 33 15.42 20.90 -11.66
CA ASP A 33 16.08 22.17 -11.32
C ASP A 33 17.04 22.00 -10.14
N ARG A 34 16.59 21.36 -9.06
CA ARG A 34 17.42 21.13 -7.87
C ARG A 34 18.59 20.20 -8.16
N LEU A 35 18.36 19.13 -8.94
CA LEU A 35 19.40 18.20 -9.34
C LEU A 35 20.47 18.91 -10.19
N ARG A 36 20.05 19.69 -11.19
CA ARG A 36 20.96 20.47 -12.04
C ARG A 36 21.72 21.53 -11.25
N ALA A 37 21.06 22.24 -10.34
CA ALA A 37 21.72 23.23 -9.49
C ALA A 37 22.82 22.58 -8.62
N MET A 38 22.53 21.41 -8.05
CA MET A 38 23.53 20.62 -7.31
C MET A 38 24.68 20.19 -8.22
N MET A 39 24.39 19.66 -9.41
CA MET A 39 25.42 19.25 -10.37
C MET A 39 26.34 20.41 -10.78
N VAL A 40 25.78 21.59 -11.04
CA VAL A 40 26.57 22.81 -11.34
C VAL A 40 27.42 23.23 -10.14
N GLN A 41 26.84 23.25 -8.94
CA GLN A 41 27.53 23.66 -7.71
C GLN A 41 28.74 22.75 -7.41
N TYR A 42 28.58 21.44 -7.58
CA TYR A 42 29.63 20.45 -7.31
C TYR A 42 30.46 20.08 -8.53
N LYS A 43 30.22 20.70 -9.69
CA LYS A 43 30.91 20.44 -10.96
C LYS A 43 30.83 18.97 -11.39
N ILE A 44 29.65 18.38 -11.24
CA ILE A 44 29.34 16.99 -11.62
C ILE A 44 28.72 17.02 -13.01
N GLU A 45 29.31 16.31 -13.96
CA GLU A 45 28.80 16.22 -15.34
C GLU A 45 27.93 14.97 -15.57
N ASP A 46 28.09 13.94 -14.72
CA ASP A 46 27.40 12.66 -14.81
C ASP A 46 27.08 12.11 -13.41
N LEU A 47 25.96 11.39 -13.30
CA LEU A 47 25.48 10.82 -12.05
C LEU A 47 25.83 9.34 -11.89
N ASN A 48 26.40 8.67 -12.92
CA ASN A 48 26.62 7.22 -12.87
C ASN A 48 27.47 6.78 -11.67
N GLU A 49 28.63 7.42 -11.44
CA GLU A 49 29.52 7.07 -10.32
C GLU A 49 28.85 7.30 -8.96
N LEU A 50 28.13 8.43 -8.81
CA LEU A 50 27.40 8.76 -7.59
C LEU A 50 26.26 7.76 -7.35
N ALA A 51 25.50 7.44 -8.39
CA ALA A 51 24.39 6.49 -8.33
C ALA A 51 24.89 5.09 -7.97
N GLU A 52 25.97 4.62 -8.61
CA GLU A 52 26.60 3.34 -8.33
C GLU A 52 27.09 3.28 -6.88
N THR A 53 27.76 4.33 -6.40
CA THR A 53 28.22 4.43 -5.01
C THR A 53 27.06 4.34 -4.02
N ILE A 54 25.97 5.08 -4.24
CA ILE A 54 24.78 5.07 -3.37
C ILE A 54 24.11 3.70 -3.38
N ILE A 55 23.94 3.11 -4.56
CA ILE A 55 23.29 1.81 -4.73
C ILE A 55 24.13 0.70 -4.10
N GLU A 56 25.45 0.70 -4.32
CA GLU A 56 26.38 -0.30 -3.76
C GLU A 56 26.49 -0.16 -2.24
N SER A 57 26.56 1.06 -1.71
CA SER A 57 26.49 1.29 -0.26
C SER A 57 25.20 0.72 0.34
N THR A 58 24.08 0.90 -0.35
CA THR A 58 22.77 0.39 0.10
C THR A 58 22.72 -1.14 0.01
N ARG A 59 23.25 -1.72 -1.06
CA ARG A 59 23.37 -3.16 -1.27
C ARG A 59 24.17 -3.81 -0.14
N ASN A 60 25.35 -3.28 0.17
CA ASN A 60 26.19 -3.78 1.24
C ASN A 60 25.53 -3.65 2.62
N ALA A 61 24.82 -2.55 2.88
CA ALA A 61 24.08 -2.38 4.13
C ALA A 61 22.94 -3.41 4.28
N MET A 62 22.20 -3.68 3.19
CA MET A 62 21.15 -4.71 3.18
C MET A 62 21.73 -6.11 3.39
N ARG A 63 22.81 -6.42 2.67
CA ARG A 63 23.56 -7.68 2.79
C ARG A 63 23.98 -7.93 4.24
N ALA A 64 24.61 -6.93 4.87
CA ALA A 64 25.05 -7.00 6.26
C ALA A 64 23.89 -7.13 7.27
N ALA A 65 22.71 -6.60 6.95
CA ALA A 65 21.51 -6.78 7.78
C ALA A 65 20.97 -8.21 7.67
N ILE A 66 20.88 -8.77 6.47
CA ILE A 66 20.39 -10.14 6.23
C ILE A 66 21.35 -11.18 6.81
N SER A 67 22.68 -10.99 6.71
CA SER A 67 23.66 -11.94 7.26
C SER A 67 23.59 -12.12 8.79
N LYS A 68 22.87 -11.24 9.51
CA LYS A 68 22.62 -11.38 10.96
C LYS A 68 21.43 -12.28 11.27
N LEU A 69 20.65 -12.67 10.26
CA LEU A 69 19.50 -13.55 10.41
C LEU A 69 19.95 -15.02 10.45
N PRO A 70 19.22 -15.89 11.17
CA PRO A 70 19.49 -17.32 11.11
C PRO A 70 19.14 -17.86 9.71
N ILE A 71 20.03 -18.69 9.16
CA ILE A 71 19.81 -19.41 7.89
C ILE A 71 18.77 -20.50 8.15
N THR A 72 17.51 -20.20 7.90
CA THR A 72 16.40 -21.14 8.07
C THR A 72 15.21 -20.76 7.19
N THR A 73 14.23 -21.65 7.14
CA THR A 73 12.98 -21.46 6.41
C THR A 73 11.81 -21.43 7.38
N THR A 74 10.90 -20.49 7.17
CA THR A 74 9.68 -20.30 7.94
C THR A 74 8.49 -20.19 7.02
N THR A 75 7.30 -20.52 7.52
CA THR A 75 6.07 -20.46 6.74
C THR A 75 5.00 -19.72 7.51
N ASN A 76 4.18 -18.96 6.80
CA ASN A 76 2.99 -18.33 7.34
C ASN A 76 1.81 -18.52 6.38
N THR A 77 0.61 -18.62 6.94
CA THR A 77 -0.64 -18.67 6.18
C THR A 77 -1.61 -17.68 6.81
N MET A 78 -2.14 -16.79 5.98
CA MET A 78 -3.16 -15.83 6.35
C MET A 78 -4.42 -16.10 5.55
N LYS A 79 -5.57 -16.06 6.24
CA LYS A 79 -6.90 -16.16 5.64
C LYS A 79 -7.54 -14.78 5.72
N ILE A 80 -8.04 -14.28 4.61
CA ILE A 80 -8.69 -12.97 4.52
C ILE A 80 -10.02 -13.10 3.79
N ASP A 81 -10.95 -12.24 4.15
CA ASP A 81 -12.25 -12.19 3.49
C ASP A 81 -12.06 -11.81 2.01
N GLY A 82 -12.59 -12.63 1.11
CA GLY A 82 -12.78 -12.26 -0.28
C GLY A 82 -14.18 -11.72 -0.53
N TYR A 83 -14.53 -11.54 -1.81
CA TYR A 83 -15.87 -11.11 -2.21
C TYR A 83 -16.84 -12.29 -2.27
N ASP A 84 -16.46 -13.37 -2.96
CA ASP A 84 -17.25 -14.60 -3.03
C ASP A 84 -16.76 -15.65 -2.01
N GLU A 85 -15.46 -15.89 -1.99
CA GLU A 85 -14.81 -16.97 -1.23
C GLU A 85 -13.67 -16.42 -0.38
N GLU A 86 -13.28 -17.14 0.68
CA GLU A 86 -12.09 -16.81 1.48
C GLU A 86 -10.82 -16.85 0.62
N ILE A 87 -9.95 -15.86 0.78
CA ILE A 87 -8.63 -15.82 0.15
C ILE A 87 -7.57 -16.32 1.13
N VAL A 88 -6.74 -17.24 0.67
CA VAL A 88 -5.61 -17.79 1.43
C VAL A 88 -4.31 -17.27 0.84
N LEU A 89 -3.51 -16.60 1.66
CA LEU A 89 -2.15 -16.16 1.32
C LEU A 89 -1.15 -17.03 2.07
N LYS A 90 -0.34 -17.79 1.34
CA LYS A 90 0.71 -18.64 1.91
C LYS A 90 2.06 -18.07 1.54
N ALA A 91 2.94 -17.89 2.52
CA ALA A 91 4.31 -17.50 2.29
C ALA A 91 5.26 -18.52 2.90
N LYS A 92 6.28 -18.89 2.12
CA LYS A 92 7.48 -19.58 2.58
C LYS A 92 8.65 -18.61 2.46
N LEU A 93 9.24 -18.23 3.58
CA LEU A 93 10.38 -17.33 3.66
C LEU A 93 11.64 -18.12 4.01
N SER A 94 12.63 -18.07 3.13
CA SER A 94 13.93 -18.72 3.31
C SER A 94 15.05 -17.68 3.34
N VAL A 95 15.87 -17.72 4.38
CA VAL A 95 17.12 -16.96 4.43
C VAL A 95 18.22 -17.84 3.83
N VAL A 96 18.79 -17.44 2.70
CA VAL A 96 19.85 -18.17 2.00
C VAL A 96 21.03 -17.23 1.79
N ASN A 97 22.13 -17.49 2.50
CA ASN A 97 23.30 -16.61 2.55
C ASN A 97 22.92 -15.19 2.97
N ASP A 98 22.95 -14.25 2.03
CA ASP A 98 22.66 -12.83 2.20
C ASP A 98 21.39 -12.39 1.46
N THR A 99 20.53 -13.35 1.11
CA THR A 99 19.31 -13.13 0.33
C THR A 99 18.11 -13.74 1.06
N ILE A 100 16.99 -13.04 1.04
CA ILE A 100 15.71 -13.54 1.52
C ILE A 100 14.86 -13.91 0.32
N VAL A 101 14.43 -15.16 0.25
CA VAL A 101 13.51 -15.65 -0.79
C VAL A 101 12.14 -15.85 -0.16
N ILE A 102 11.12 -15.22 -0.74
CA ILE A 102 9.72 -15.36 -0.34
C ILE A 102 8.97 -15.99 -1.50
N ASP A 103 8.34 -17.12 -1.24
CA ASP A 103 7.61 -17.92 -2.22
C ASP A 103 6.14 -18.04 -1.81
N TYR A 104 5.25 -17.63 -2.71
CA TYR A 104 3.81 -17.58 -2.51
C TYR A 104 3.06 -18.79 -3.08
N GLU A 105 3.77 -19.86 -3.42
CA GLU A 105 3.17 -21.13 -3.83
C GLU A 105 2.08 -21.61 -2.84
N GLY A 106 0.93 -22.02 -3.38
CA GLY A 106 -0.23 -22.46 -2.61
C GLY A 106 -1.15 -21.35 -2.10
N SER A 107 -0.90 -20.08 -2.46
CA SER A 107 -1.87 -18.99 -2.32
C SER A 107 -3.05 -19.17 -3.29
N SER A 108 -4.20 -18.57 -2.97
CA SER A 108 -5.43 -18.68 -3.76
C SER A 108 -5.23 -18.30 -5.24
N PRO A 109 -6.03 -18.91 -6.16
CA PRO A 109 -6.07 -18.51 -7.55
C PRO A 109 -6.63 -17.09 -7.71
N ILE A 110 -6.54 -16.55 -8.92
CA ILE A 110 -7.20 -15.30 -9.31
C ILE A 110 -8.70 -15.33 -8.99
N SER A 111 -9.21 -14.17 -8.58
CA SER A 111 -10.62 -13.88 -8.37
C SER A 111 -11.22 -13.24 -9.63
N ASP A 112 -12.50 -13.50 -9.88
CA ASP A 112 -13.25 -12.81 -10.94
C ASP A 112 -13.48 -11.31 -10.66
N PHE A 113 -13.23 -10.86 -9.42
CA PHE A 113 -13.31 -9.44 -9.05
C PHE A 113 -11.96 -8.72 -9.16
N GLY A 114 -12.02 -7.40 -9.11
CA GLY A 114 -10.87 -6.51 -9.23
C GLY A 114 -9.85 -6.55 -8.08
N ILE A 115 -9.88 -7.52 -7.17
CA ILE A 115 -8.99 -7.61 -6.00
C ILE A 115 -7.61 -8.22 -6.30
N ASN A 116 -7.41 -8.74 -7.51
CA ASN A 116 -6.15 -9.39 -7.89
C ASN A 116 -4.96 -8.44 -7.86
N VAL A 117 -3.78 -8.98 -7.62
CA VAL A 117 -2.54 -8.22 -7.43
C VAL A 117 -1.56 -8.50 -8.58
N PRO A 118 -1.16 -7.47 -9.35
CA PRO A 118 -0.07 -7.59 -10.30
C PRO A 118 1.26 -7.91 -9.60
N LYS A 119 2.13 -8.68 -10.25
CA LYS A 119 3.41 -9.12 -9.68
C LYS A 119 4.27 -7.99 -9.11
N CYS A 120 4.36 -6.84 -9.79
CA CYS A 120 5.14 -5.70 -9.31
C CYS A 120 4.64 -5.13 -7.97
N TYR A 121 3.33 -5.23 -7.71
CA TYR A 121 2.73 -4.80 -6.45
C TYR A 121 3.03 -5.80 -5.33
N THR A 122 3.02 -7.09 -5.65
CA THR A 122 3.47 -8.15 -4.75
C THR A 122 4.92 -7.94 -4.36
N ASP A 123 5.80 -7.69 -5.33
CA ASP A 123 7.22 -7.44 -5.10
C ASP A 123 7.45 -6.26 -4.17
N ALA A 124 6.72 -5.16 -4.40
CA ALA A 124 6.82 -3.95 -3.59
C ALA A 124 6.40 -4.19 -2.12
N TYR A 125 5.21 -4.74 -1.88
CA TYR A 125 4.69 -4.88 -0.51
C TYR A 125 5.31 -6.04 0.28
N THR A 126 5.72 -7.12 -0.40
CA THR A 126 6.54 -8.17 0.24
C THR A 126 7.90 -7.61 0.64
N SER A 127 8.58 -6.87 -0.25
CA SER A 127 9.88 -6.26 0.06
C SER A 127 9.79 -5.23 1.15
N PHE A 128 8.72 -4.42 1.16
CA PHE A 128 8.43 -3.49 2.23
C PHE A 128 8.33 -4.19 3.59
N GLY A 129 7.59 -5.31 3.68
CA GLY A 129 7.47 -6.12 4.88
C GLY A 129 8.83 -6.58 5.42
N VAL A 130 9.68 -7.13 4.55
CA VAL A 130 11.04 -7.53 4.93
C VAL A 130 11.84 -6.32 5.44
N LYS A 131 11.84 -5.23 4.67
CA LYS A 131 12.66 -4.05 4.95
C LYS A 131 12.30 -3.39 6.29
N CYS A 132 11.03 -3.34 6.65
CA CYS A 132 10.56 -2.75 7.91
C CYS A 132 11.17 -3.41 9.16
N VAL A 133 11.43 -4.72 9.10
CA VAL A 133 11.91 -5.49 10.25
C VAL A 133 13.41 -5.74 10.19
N VAL A 134 13.91 -6.12 9.01
CA VAL A 134 15.30 -6.56 8.84
C VAL A 134 16.24 -5.36 8.72
N ALA A 135 15.83 -4.31 8.01
CA ALA A 135 16.71 -3.22 7.60
C ALA A 135 15.96 -1.86 7.51
N PRO A 136 15.30 -1.38 8.58
CA PRO A 136 14.47 -0.18 8.52
C PRO A 136 15.26 1.07 8.12
N GLU A 137 16.49 1.19 8.61
CA GLU A 137 17.39 2.35 8.37
C GLU A 137 18.13 2.30 7.03
N VAL A 138 18.09 1.17 6.31
CA VAL A 138 18.74 1.06 5.00
C VAL A 138 17.93 1.87 3.97
N PRO A 139 18.55 2.73 3.14
CA PRO A 139 17.84 3.44 2.09
C PRO A 139 17.09 2.51 1.14
N ASN A 140 15.97 2.97 0.58
CA ASN A 140 15.20 2.17 -0.36
C ASN A 140 15.61 2.49 -1.81
N ASN A 141 16.33 1.57 -2.44
CA ASN A 141 16.68 1.63 -3.87
C ASN A 141 16.94 0.22 -4.43
N ALA A 142 17.40 0.12 -5.69
CA ALA A 142 17.68 -1.16 -6.34
C ALA A 142 18.69 -2.04 -5.56
N GLY A 143 19.62 -1.44 -4.80
CA GLY A 143 20.60 -2.16 -3.99
C GLY A 143 19.96 -2.93 -2.84
N SER A 144 19.03 -2.31 -2.11
CA SER A 144 18.30 -3.00 -1.03
C SER A 144 17.35 -4.07 -1.58
N LEU A 145 16.68 -3.78 -2.69
CA LEU A 145 15.68 -4.69 -3.28
C LEU A 145 16.32 -5.92 -3.93
N ALA A 146 17.57 -5.85 -4.39
CA ALA A 146 18.27 -6.96 -5.04
C ALA A 146 18.43 -8.21 -4.15
N HIS A 147 18.39 -8.05 -2.83
CA HIS A 147 18.52 -9.15 -1.86
C HIS A 147 17.18 -9.71 -1.37
N ILE A 148 16.06 -9.28 -1.96
CA ILE A 148 14.72 -9.77 -1.65
C ILE A 148 14.13 -10.35 -2.92
N ILE A 149 14.09 -11.68 -2.99
CA ILE A 149 13.56 -12.41 -4.15
C ILE A 149 12.13 -12.83 -3.84
N VAL A 150 11.18 -12.34 -4.63
CA VAL A 150 9.75 -12.64 -4.46
C VAL A 150 9.27 -13.52 -5.62
N LYS A 151 8.75 -14.70 -5.28
CA LYS A 151 8.19 -15.68 -6.21
C LYS A 151 6.70 -15.84 -5.95
N ALA A 152 5.92 -15.87 -7.02
CA ALA A 152 4.49 -16.14 -6.97
C ALA A 152 4.11 -16.84 -8.28
N PRO A 153 3.42 -18.00 -8.24
CA PRO A 153 2.98 -18.69 -9.45
C PRO A 153 2.11 -17.78 -10.32
N GLU A 154 2.36 -17.74 -11.63
CA GLU A 154 1.46 -17.04 -12.56
C GLU A 154 0.04 -17.62 -12.45
N GLY A 155 -0.96 -16.75 -12.43
CA GLY A 155 -2.36 -17.17 -12.26
C GLY A 155 -2.82 -17.27 -10.80
N CYS A 156 -1.92 -17.04 -9.82
CA CYS A 156 -2.35 -16.86 -8.43
C CYS A 156 -2.78 -15.41 -8.17
N ILE A 157 -3.52 -15.18 -7.07
CA ILE A 157 -4.03 -13.85 -6.71
C ILE A 157 -2.94 -12.78 -6.53
N LEU A 158 -1.68 -13.23 -6.30
CA LEU A 158 -0.50 -12.39 -6.12
C LEU A 158 0.37 -12.25 -7.38
N ASN A 159 -0.03 -12.86 -8.49
CA ASN A 159 0.63 -12.73 -9.79
C ASN A 159 -0.41 -12.81 -10.92
N ALA A 160 -1.26 -11.79 -10.96
CA ALA A 160 -2.31 -11.67 -11.95
C ALA A 160 -1.75 -11.15 -13.29
N PRO A 161 -1.81 -11.94 -14.38
CA PRO A 161 -1.40 -11.48 -15.69
C PRO A 161 -2.44 -10.54 -16.29
N HIS A 162 -2.04 -9.76 -17.30
CA HIS A 162 -3.03 -9.09 -18.15
C HIS A 162 -3.88 -10.15 -18.88
N PRO A 163 -5.23 -10.01 -18.97
CA PRO A 163 -6.06 -8.83 -18.68
C PRO A 163 -6.84 -8.87 -17.36
N CYS A 164 -6.38 -9.60 -16.33
CA CYS A 164 -7.11 -9.72 -15.07
C CYS A 164 -7.41 -8.37 -14.40
N ALA A 165 -8.55 -8.28 -13.72
CA ALA A 165 -8.99 -7.05 -13.06
C ALA A 165 -8.19 -6.80 -11.76
N VAL A 166 -7.62 -5.59 -11.60
CA VAL A 166 -6.66 -5.25 -10.52
C VAL A 166 -6.94 -3.88 -9.84
N VAL A 167 -8.15 -3.33 -10.02
CA VAL A 167 -8.53 -1.98 -9.54
C VAL A 167 -8.55 -1.86 -8.01
N ALA A 168 -8.78 -2.97 -7.30
CA ALA A 168 -8.84 -3.09 -5.85
C ALA A 168 -7.69 -3.93 -5.28
N ARG A 169 -6.58 -4.06 -6.02
CA ARG A 169 -5.38 -4.82 -5.60
C ARG A 169 -4.88 -4.50 -4.19
N SER A 170 -5.08 -3.26 -3.70
CA SER A 170 -4.67 -2.84 -2.37
C SER A 170 -5.37 -3.63 -1.26
N SER A 171 -6.56 -4.18 -1.50
CA SER A 171 -7.29 -4.99 -0.52
C SER A 171 -6.52 -6.26 -0.16
N ILE A 172 -5.79 -6.84 -1.11
CA ILE A 172 -4.98 -8.05 -0.92
C ILE A 172 -3.50 -7.70 -0.74
N GLY A 173 -2.94 -6.85 -1.60
CA GLY A 173 -1.51 -6.54 -1.59
C GLY A 173 -1.04 -5.83 -0.32
N HIS A 174 -1.90 -5.08 0.38
CA HIS A 174 -1.54 -4.50 1.68
C HIS A 174 -1.43 -5.52 2.80
N MET A 175 -1.92 -6.74 2.62
CA MET A 175 -1.78 -7.82 3.60
C MET A 175 -0.37 -8.44 3.59
N LEU A 176 0.37 -8.27 2.50
CA LEU A 176 1.67 -8.93 2.30
C LEU A 176 2.72 -8.60 3.36
N PRO A 177 2.84 -7.38 3.89
CA PRO A 177 3.73 -7.11 5.02
C PRO A 177 3.39 -7.95 6.24
N ASP A 178 2.11 -8.08 6.60
CA ASP A 178 1.68 -8.89 7.75
C ASP A 178 1.89 -10.40 7.48
N VAL A 179 1.67 -10.87 6.25
CA VAL A 179 2.00 -12.26 5.86
C VAL A 179 3.50 -12.52 6.06
N VAL A 180 4.36 -11.60 5.63
CA VAL A 180 5.82 -11.67 5.83
C VAL A 180 6.20 -11.56 7.30
N PHE A 181 5.52 -10.71 8.07
CA PHE A 181 5.72 -10.58 9.51
C PHE A 181 5.46 -11.90 10.24
N GLY A 182 4.43 -12.66 9.87
CA GLY A 182 4.22 -13.98 10.47
C GLY A 182 5.38 -14.96 10.24
N CYS A 183 6.07 -14.88 9.10
CA CYS A 183 7.32 -15.63 8.87
C CYS A 183 8.48 -15.06 9.72
N LEU A 184 8.70 -13.75 9.67
CA LEU A 184 9.80 -13.08 10.38
C LEU A 184 9.68 -13.18 11.89
N HIS A 185 8.46 -13.26 12.45
CA HIS A 185 8.23 -13.44 13.88
C HIS A 185 8.84 -14.73 14.40
N GLN A 186 8.82 -15.80 13.59
CA GLN A 186 9.43 -17.09 13.91
C GLN A 186 10.97 -17.00 13.91
N LEU A 187 11.54 -16.12 13.08
CA LEU A 187 12.99 -15.87 12.99
C LEU A 187 13.50 -14.91 14.08
N LEU A 188 12.70 -13.90 14.39
CA LEU A 188 13.07 -12.75 15.23
C LEU A 188 11.98 -12.52 16.29
N PRO A 189 11.77 -13.46 17.22
CA PRO A 189 10.75 -13.34 18.24
C PRO A 189 10.97 -12.07 19.07
N GLY A 190 9.88 -11.35 19.36
CA GLY A 190 9.93 -10.10 20.12
C GLY A 190 10.46 -8.88 19.34
N ARG A 191 10.64 -8.97 18.01
CA ARG A 191 11.05 -7.82 17.17
C ARG A 191 10.03 -7.44 16.10
N VAL A 192 9.04 -8.28 15.86
CA VAL A 192 8.08 -8.13 14.77
C VAL A 192 6.71 -7.74 15.34
N PRO A 193 6.02 -6.73 14.78
CA PRO A 193 4.66 -6.42 15.19
C PRO A 193 3.73 -7.60 14.88
N ALA A 194 2.64 -7.70 15.64
CA ALA A 194 1.55 -8.61 15.33
C ALA A 194 0.81 -8.17 14.05
N GLU A 195 0.00 -9.07 13.50
CA GLU A 195 -0.91 -8.77 12.39
C GLU A 195 -1.84 -7.60 12.74
N GLY A 196 -2.04 -6.70 11.76
CA GLY A 196 -2.97 -5.58 11.86
C GLY A 196 -4.13 -5.73 10.89
N THR A 197 -4.94 -4.68 10.77
CA THR A 197 -6.01 -4.66 9.76
C THR A 197 -5.46 -4.53 8.33
N SER A 198 -4.21 -4.07 8.17
CA SER A 198 -3.45 -3.95 6.92
C SER A 198 -4.09 -3.12 5.79
N CYS A 199 -5.13 -3.62 5.15
CA CYS A 199 -5.72 -2.95 4.00
C CYS A 199 -6.57 -1.73 4.38
N LEU A 200 -6.79 -0.89 3.37
CA LEU A 200 -7.71 0.24 3.47
C LEU A 200 -9.11 -0.23 3.08
N TRP A 201 -10.06 -0.14 4.00
CA TRP A 201 -11.46 -0.48 3.78
C TRP A 201 -12.17 0.70 3.13
N ASN A 202 -11.84 0.93 1.86
CA ASN A 202 -12.28 2.10 1.14
C ASN A 202 -13.75 2.01 0.75
N LEU A 203 -14.50 3.04 1.10
CA LEU A 203 -15.83 3.26 0.56
C LEU A 203 -15.69 4.15 -0.68
N ARG A 204 -15.98 3.57 -1.84
CA ARG A 204 -16.08 4.28 -3.11
C ARG A 204 -17.56 4.56 -3.39
N LEU A 205 -17.90 5.84 -3.45
CA LEU A 205 -19.23 6.33 -3.76
C LEU A 205 -19.15 7.17 -5.03
N GLY A 206 -20.21 7.16 -5.81
CA GLY A 206 -20.29 8.04 -6.97
C GLY A 206 -21.66 7.99 -7.60
N ALA A 207 -21.96 9.03 -8.37
CA ALA A 207 -23.21 9.15 -9.10
C ALA A 207 -22.94 9.66 -10.52
N GLY A 208 -23.73 9.13 -11.47
CA GLY A 208 -23.76 9.61 -12.85
C GLY A 208 -24.53 10.91 -13.00
N HIS A 209 -24.48 11.49 -14.21
CA HIS A 209 -25.22 12.69 -14.56
C HIS A 209 -26.71 12.53 -14.22
N GLY A 210 -27.29 13.53 -13.52
CA GLY A 210 -28.72 13.57 -13.21
C GLY A 210 -29.18 12.71 -12.03
N ILE A 211 -28.27 12.09 -11.28
CA ILE A 211 -28.60 11.21 -10.14
C ILE A 211 -28.45 11.95 -8.78
N THR A 212 -27.90 13.16 -8.79
CA THR A 212 -27.60 13.97 -7.59
C THR A 212 -28.56 15.14 -7.40
N THR A 213 -29.87 14.93 -7.51
CA THR A 213 -30.82 15.98 -7.13
C THR A 213 -31.07 15.92 -5.63
N ARG A 214 -30.45 16.84 -4.89
CA ARG A 214 -30.90 17.20 -3.54
C ARG A 214 -31.36 18.65 -3.60
N ASP A 215 -32.67 18.85 -3.46
CA ASP A 215 -33.39 20.13 -3.42
C ASP A 215 -33.39 20.95 -4.75
N PRO A 216 -34.58 21.26 -5.33
CA PRO A 216 -34.72 22.13 -6.51
C PRO A 216 -34.13 23.55 -6.36
N ASN A 217 -33.84 24.00 -5.13
CA ASN A 217 -33.26 25.32 -4.85
C ASN A 217 -31.72 25.31 -4.80
N THR A 218 -31.10 24.13 -4.81
CA THR A 218 -29.64 24.00 -4.77
C THR A 218 -29.09 24.07 -6.18
N LYS A 219 -28.26 25.08 -6.47
CA LYS A 219 -27.53 25.23 -7.75
C LYS A 219 -26.44 24.16 -7.99
N LEU A 220 -26.47 23.05 -7.25
CA LEU A 220 -25.63 21.87 -7.51
C LEU A 220 -26.28 21.09 -8.65
N GLU A 221 -26.23 21.67 -9.84
CA GLU A 221 -26.79 21.12 -11.08
C GLU A 221 -26.22 19.73 -11.37
N ASN A 222 -27.02 18.66 -11.30
CA ASN A 222 -26.77 17.38 -12.01
C ASN A 222 -25.31 16.88 -12.03
N THR A 223 -24.53 17.17 -10.98
CA THR A 223 -23.07 17.04 -11.02
C THR A 223 -22.72 15.60 -10.70
N THR A 224 -22.02 14.94 -11.62
CA THR A 224 -21.33 13.69 -11.29
C THR A 224 -20.43 13.92 -10.08
N PHE A 225 -20.35 12.93 -9.21
CA PHE A 225 -19.30 12.92 -8.21
C PHE A 225 -18.67 11.54 -8.16
N THR A 226 -17.40 11.49 -7.80
CA THR A 226 -16.78 10.31 -7.22
C THR A 226 -16.11 10.70 -5.91
N ALA A 227 -16.29 9.86 -4.90
CA ALA A 227 -15.82 10.10 -3.56
C ALA A 227 -15.22 8.81 -3.02
N MET A 228 -13.99 8.89 -2.53
CA MET A 228 -13.34 7.80 -1.83
C MET A 228 -13.09 8.21 -0.39
N SER A 229 -13.72 7.52 0.55
CA SER A 229 -13.44 7.70 1.98
C SER A 229 -12.56 6.56 2.47
N PHE A 230 -11.40 6.92 3.03
CA PHE A 230 -10.40 5.99 3.53
C PHE A 230 -10.72 5.57 4.96
N HIS A 231 -11.14 4.32 5.14
CA HIS A 231 -11.28 3.72 6.47
C HIS A 231 -10.13 2.77 6.74
N SER A 232 -9.53 2.95 7.89
CA SER A 232 -8.40 2.17 8.37
C SER A 232 -8.79 1.53 9.69
N GLY A 233 -8.40 0.26 9.85
CA GLY A 233 -8.41 -0.38 11.15
C GLY A 233 -7.20 0.01 12.00
N GLY A 234 -6.97 -0.73 13.06
CA GLY A 234 -5.79 -0.56 13.92
C GLY A 234 -4.56 -1.21 13.28
N ALA A 235 -3.39 -0.62 13.51
CA ALA A 235 -2.13 -1.31 13.29
C ALA A 235 -1.93 -2.40 14.36
N GLY A 236 -1.23 -3.47 14.00
CA GLY A 236 -0.93 -4.57 14.92
C GLY A 236 -0.12 -4.13 16.13
N ALA A 237 -0.22 -4.90 17.22
CA ALA A 237 0.53 -4.64 18.44
C ALA A 237 2.04 -4.66 18.16
N ARG A 238 2.78 -3.72 18.73
CA ARG A 238 4.24 -3.69 18.61
C ARG A 238 4.85 -4.58 19.68
N PRO A 239 6.10 -5.04 19.51
CA PRO A 239 6.71 -5.95 20.47
C PRO A 239 6.77 -5.45 21.92
N ASN A 240 6.76 -4.12 22.11
CA ASN A 240 6.88 -3.48 23.42
C ASN A 240 5.76 -2.47 23.73
N LYS A 241 4.75 -2.34 22.87
CA LYS A 241 3.69 -1.31 22.98
C LYS A 241 2.42 -1.78 22.27
N ASP A 242 1.28 -1.27 22.71
CA ASP A 242 0.03 -1.38 21.97
C ASP A 242 0.19 -0.91 20.51
N GLY A 243 -0.69 -1.38 19.62
CA GLY A 243 -0.78 -0.92 18.23
C GLY A 243 -1.14 0.58 18.10
N LEU A 244 -1.38 1.05 16.88
CA LEU A 244 -1.84 2.42 16.65
C LEU A 244 -3.29 2.43 16.13
N SER A 245 -4.19 3.08 16.88
CA SER A 245 -5.62 3.12 16.55
C SER A 245 -5.83 3.79 15.19
N ALA A 246 -6.72 3.22 14.38
CA ALA A 246 -7.15 3.78 13.11
C ALA A 246 -6.00 4.26 12.19
N THR A 247 -4.86 3.60 12.25
CA THR A 247 -3.63 3.99 11.54
C THR A 247 -3.41 3.05 10.38
N PRO A 248 -3.48 3.53 9.13
CA PRO A 248 -3.30 2.69 7.96
C PRO A 248 -1.83 2.38 7.73
N PHE A 249 -1.43 1.21 8.20
CA PHE A 249 -0.18 0.57 7.83
C PHE A 249 -0.52 -0.58 6.89
N PRO A 250 0.13 -0.75 5.73
CA PRO A 250 1.39 -0.13 5.29
C PRO A 250 1.26 1.18 4.50
N SER A 251 0.06 1.62 4.14
CA SER A 251 -0.12 2.67 3.10
C SER A 251 0.31 4.09 3.50
N GLY A 252 0.32 4.44 4.80
CA GLY A 252 0.65 5.80 5.26
C GLY A 252 -0.38 6.89 4.91
N VAL A 253 -1.51 6.51 4.31
CA VAL A 253 -2.56 7.45 3.87
C VAL A 253 -3.24 8.12 5.07
N ARG A 254 -3.65 9.39 4.93
CA ARG A 254 -4.50 10.05 5.93
C ARG A 254 -5.91 10.20 5.37
N ASN A 255 -6.91 10.07 6.25
CA ASN A 255 -8.28 10.23 5.81
C ASN A 255 -8.59 11.71 5.53
N VAL A 256 -9.39 11.96 4.50
CA VAL A 256 -9.92 13.28 4.16
C VAL A 256 -10.82 13.76 5.31
N PRO A 257 -10.74 15.04 5.72
CA PRO A 257 -11.66 15.62 6.69
C PRO A 257 -13.11 15.48 6.24
N VAL A 258 -14.02 15.22 7.18
CA VAL A 258 -15.44 15.00 6.86
C VAL A 258 -16.06 16.24 6.21
N GLU A 259 -15.72 17.43 6.68
CA GLU A 259 -16.18 18.71 6.15
C GLU A 259 -15.83 18.89 4.67
N VAL A 260 -14.63 18.44 4.26
CA VAL A 260 -14.21 18.49 2.85
C VAL A 260 -15.04 17.53 2.00
N LEU A 261 -15.29 16.31 2.50
CA LEU A 261 -16.11 15.33 1.78
C LEU A 261 -17.55 15.83 1.60
N GLU A 262 -18.16 16.36 2.67
CA GLU A 262 -19.53 16.90 2.62
C GLU A 262 -19.63 18.18 1.78
N ALA A 263 -18.56 18.97 1.67
CA ALA A 263 -18.53 20.17 0.84
C ALA A 263 -18.50 19.87 -0.66
N ILE A 264 -17.88 18.75 -1.07
CA ILE A 264 -17.68 18.40 -2.50
C ILE A 264 -18.57 17.26 -2.98
N THR A 265 -19.39 16.67 -2.11
CA THR A 265 -20.27 15.53 -2.43
C THR A 265 -21.64 15.71 -1.75
N PRO A 266 -22.71 15.06 -2.24
CA PRO A 266 -24.02 15.11 -1.58
C PRO A 266 -24.11 14.25 -0.30
N ILE A 267 -23.02 13.61 0.11
CA ILE A 267 -22.97 12.67 1.24
C ILE A 267 -22.97 13.44 2.56
N VAL A 268 -23.71 12.95 3.56
CA VAL A 268 -23.65 13.46 4.93
C VAL A 268 -23.17 12.38 5.88
N ILE A 269 -22.11 12.68 6.64
CA ILE A 269 -21.52 11.82 7.66
C ILE A 269 -22.13 12.18 9.02
N TRP A 270 -23.08 11.36 9.47
CA TRP A 270 -23.71 11.54 10.78
C TRP A 270 -22.78 11.18 11.94
N ARG A 271 -21.90 10.20 11.74
CA ARG A 271 -21.03 9.67 12.79
C ARG A 271 -19.75 9.09 12.22
N LYS A 272 -18.63 9.45 12.83
CA LYS A 272 -17.30 8.88 12.58
C LYS A 272 -16.57 8.73 13.91
N GLU A 273 -16.31 7.49 14.31
CA GLU A 273 -15.74 7.20 15.63
C GLU A 273 -14.82 6.00 15.61
N LEU A 274 -14.11 5.77 16.71
CA LEU A 274 -13.41 4.52 16.94
C LEU A 274 -14.40 3.45 17.42
N ARG A 275 -14.33 2.26 16.81
CA ARG A 275 -15.02 1.05 17.25
C ARG A 275 -14.34 0.54 18.51
N GLN A 276 -14.94 0.78 19.66
CA GLN A 276 -14.44 0.27 20.94
C GLN A 276 -14.34 -1.26 20.92
N ASN A 277 -13.34 -1.79 21.62
CA ASN A 277 -13.12 -3.24 21.80
C ASN A 277 -12.93 -4.04 20.50
N SER A 278 -12.52 -3.39 19.41
CA SER A 278 -12.25 -4.03 18.12
C SER A 278 -10.81 -4.53 17.95
N GLY A 279 -9.91 -4.16 18.85
CA GLY A 279 -8.51 -4.58 18.80
C GLY A 279 -8.30 -5.98 19.36
N GLY A 280 -7.39 -6.75 18.76
CA GLY A 280 -7.01 -8.08 19.25
C GLY A 280 -6.44 -8.03 20.67
N ALA A 281 -6.83 -9.00 21.50
CA ALA A 281 -6.34 -9.12 22.87
C ALA A 281 -4.89 -9.67 22.91
N GLY A 282 -4.09 -9.21 23.87
CA GLY A 282 -2.70 -9.64 24.07
C GLY A 282 -2.04 -8.86 25.21
N GLN A 283 -0.78 -9.20 25.55
CA GLN A 283 0.02 -8.43 26.51
C GLN A 283 0.12 -6.96 26.09
N PHE A 284 0.34 -6.73 24.81
CA PHE A 284 0.09 -5.46 24.13
C PHE A 284 -1.10 -5.67 23.21
N ARG A 285 -2.09 -4.77 23.27
CA ARG A 285 -3.32 -4.92 22.49
C ARG A 285 -3.13 -4.45 21.05
N GLY A 286 -3.81 -5.13 20.12
CA GLY A 286 -4.25 -4.50 18.89
C GLY A 286 -5.14 -3.30 19.25
N THR A 287 -5.14 -2.26 18.43
CA THR A 287 -5.86 -1.01 18.75
C THR A 287 -7.12 -0.83 17.92
N TRP A 288 -7.89 0.21 18.23
CA TRP A 288 -9.27 0.34 17.78
C TRP A 288 -9.37 0.68 16.29
N SER A 289 -10.31 0.04 15.59
CA SER A 289 -10.69 0.34 14.20
C SER A 289 -11.69 1.51 14.14
N LYS A 290 -11.96 2.06 12.95
CA LYS A 290 -13.00 3.09 12.75
C LYS A 290 -14.37 2.45 12.46
N ASN A 291 -15.44 3.09 12.91
CA ASN A 291 -16.83 2.80 12.54
C ASN A 291 -17.51 4.08 12.04
N GLY A 292 -18.49 3.96 11.14
CA GLY A 292 -19.27 5.11 10.69
C GLY A 292 -20.65 4.76 10.13
N ARG A 293 -21.54 5.75 10.15
CA ARG A 293 -22.89 5.70 9.58
C ARG A 293 -23.09 6.93 8.70
N TRP A 294 -23.68 6.73 7.53
CA TRP A 294 -23.81 7.71 6.44
C TRP A 294 -25.20 7.58 5.79
N LYS A 295 -25.68 8.67 5.18
CA LYS A 295 -26.90 8.72 4.38
C LYS A 295 -26.62 9.43 3.07
#